data_AF-A0A7K3XY64-F1
#
_entry.id   AF-A0A7K3XY64-F1
#
_cell.length_a   1.000
_cell.length_b   1.000
_cell.length_c   1.000
_cell.angle_alpha   90.00
_cell.angle_beta   90.00
_cell.angle_gamma   90.00
#
_symmetry.space_group_name_H-M   'P 1'
#
loop_
_entity.id
_entity.type
_entity.pdbx_description
1 polymer ?
#
loop_
_entity_poly.entity_id
_entity_poly.type
_entity_poly.pdbx_seq_one_letter_code
_entity_poly.pdbx_strand_id
1 'polypeptide(L)'
;MRLDLGREVPEALEERKGAVEEAVRWTEQHPEAWEWMVEQAVSARGRASMRWIMEGMRRRFRVRVKNGHAPIFTRLIRLDHPDVPFCLARSQYDRLFEILGAGR
;
A
#
# COMPACT_ATOMS: atom_id res chain seq x y z
N MET A 1 6.75 -6.15 -8.63
CA MET A 1 6.18 -5.27 -9.68
C MET A 1 6.30 -3.84 -9.19
N ARG A 2 7.04 -2.96 -9.88
CA ARG A 2 7.29 -1.57 -9.42
C ARG A 2 6.28 -0.62 -10.09
N LEU A 3 5.64 0.26 -9.31
CA LEU A 3 4.74 1.28 -9.85
C LEU A 3 5.54 2.27 -10.70
N ASP A 4 5.05 2.62 -11.89
CA ASP A 4 5.59 3.72 -12.68
C ASP A 4 4.99 5.05 -12.19
N LEU A 5 5.60 5.63 -11.15
CA LEU A 5 5.19 6.93 -10.61
C LEU A 5 5.54 8.10 -11.56
N GLY A 6 6.35 7.86 -12.61
CA GLY A 6 6.64 8.86 -13.64
C GLY A 6 5.52 8.99 -14.69
N ARG A 7 4.62 8.01 -14.77
CA ARG A 7 3.50 8.00 -15.71
C ARG A 7 2.55 9.18 -15.48
N GLU A 8 2.15 9.82 -16.58
CA GLU A 8 1.08 10.83 -16.57
C GLU A 8 -0.26 10.16 -16.23
N VAL A 9 -1.03 10.82 -15.36
CA VAL A 9 -2.36 10.36 -14.98
C VAL A 9 -3.37 11.46 -15.30
N PRO A 10 -4.66 11.12 -15.51
CA PRO A 10 -5.68 12.14 -15.64
C PRO A 10 -5.66 13.11 -14.46
N GLU A 11 -5.86 14.40 -14.70
CA GLU A 11 -5.84 15.47 -13.68
C GLU A 11 -6.70 15.11 -12.46
N ALA A 12 -7.87 14.51 -12.69
CA ALA A 12 -8.77 14.05 -11.63
C ALA A 12 -8.17 12.97 -10.70
N LEU A 13 -7.02 12.38 -11.03
CA LEU A 13 -6.27 11.41 -10.23
C LEU A 13 -4.95 11.96 -9.65
N GLU A 14 -4.53 13.18 -9.98
CA GLU A 14 -3.24 13.75 -9.55
C GLU A 14 -3.10 13.81 -8.02
N GLU A 15 -4.15 14.27 -7.32
CA GLU A 15 -4.16 14.27 -5.85
C GLU A 15 -3.97 12.85 -5.27
N ARG A 16 -4.58 11.85 -5.93
CA ARG A 16 -4.47 10.44 -5.53
C ARG A 16 -3.07 9.91 -5.81
N LYS A 17 -2.43 10.34 -6.90
CA LYS A 17 -1.04 10.02 -7.22
C LYS A 17 -0.10 10.58 -6.15
N GLY A 18 -0.29 11.83 -5.73
CA GLY A 18 0.46 12.42 -4.63
C GLY A 18 0.35 11.62 -3.33
N ALA A 19 -0.84 11.11 -2.99
CA ALA A 19 -1.01 10.23 -1.83
C ALA A 19 -0.29 8.88 -1.98
N VAL A 20 -0.25 8.31 -3.19
CA VAL A 20 0.51 7.08 -3.48
C VAL A 20 2.02 7.34 -3.36
N GLU A 21 2.52 8.45 -3.89
CA GLU A 21 3.91 8.85 -3.77
C GLU A 21 4.31 9.09 -2.30
N GLU A 22 3.45 9.74 -1.51
CA GLU A 22 3.67 9.93 -0.08
C GLU A 22 3.77 8.58 0.65
N ALA A 23 2.88 7.63 0.33
CA ALA A 23 2.89 6.30 0.91
C ALA A 23 4.14 5.50 0.51
N VAL A 24 4.55 5.55 -0.76
CA VAL A 24 5.78 4.88 -1.24
C VAL A 24 7.01 5.47 -0.55
N ARG A 25 7.11 6.81 -0.49
CA ARG A 25 8.19 7.49 0.23
C ARG A 25 8.24 7.07 1.70
N TRP A 26 7.08 6.90 2.35
CA TRP A 26 7.04 6.39 3.72
C TRP A 26 7.62 4.97 3.84
N THR A 27 7.36 4.08 2.87
CA THR A 27 7.95 2.72 2.89
C THR A 27 9.47 2.75 2.72
N GLU A 28 10.00 3.69 1.96
CA GLU A 28 11.45 3.86 1.76
C GLU A 28 12.14 4.47 2.99
N GLN A 29 11.46 5.37 3.72
CA GLN A 29 11.97 5.97 4.96
C GLN A 29 11.93 5.02 6.15
N HIS A 30 11.04 4.03 6.12
CA HIS A 30 10.82 3.08 7.22
C HIS A 30 10.87 1.62 6.73
N PRO A 31 12.00 1.16 6.16
CA PRO A 31 12.09 -0.14 5.50
C PRO A 31 11.79 -1.30 6.44
N GLU A 32 12.33 -1.31 7.67
CA GLU A 32 12.08 -2.38 8.66
C GLU A 32 10.59 -2.47 9.05
N ALA A 33 9.93 -1.33 9.20
CA ALA A 33 8.51 -1.28 9.54
C ALA A 33 7.64 -1.76 8.35
N TRP A 34 8.04 -1.42 7.12
CA TRP A 34 7.40 -1.89 5.92
C TRP A 34 7.55 -3.40 5.74
N GLU A 35 8.77 -3.93 5.82
CA GLU A 35 9.05 -5.37 5.74
C GLU A 35 8.24 -6.16 6.76
N TRP A 36 8.21 -5.70 8.00
CA TRP A 36 7.38 -6.33 9.03
C TRP A 36 5.89 -6.34 8.67
N MET A 37 5.35 -5.25 8.10
CA MET A 37 3.95 -5.23 7.66
C MET A 37 3.70 -6.23 6.52
N VAL A 38 4.64 -6.38 5.59
CA VAL A 38 4.58 -7.38 4.51
C VAL A 38 4.56 -8.79 5.10
N GLU A 39 5.48 -9.09 6.02
CA GLU A 39 5.55 -10.39 6.70
C GLU A 39 4.25 -10.73 7.44
N GLN A 40 3.67 -9.77 8.16
CA GLN A 40 2.39 -9.97 8.84
C GLN A 40 1.24 -10.23 7.86
N ALA A 41 1.22 -9.53 6.72
CA ALA A 41 0.21 -9.73 5.70
C ALA A 41 0.33 -11.12 5.05
N VAL A 42 1.54 -11.52 4.67
CA VAL A 42 1.81 -12.82 4.02
C VAL A 42 1.56 -13.98 4.99
N SER A 43 1.86 -13.80 6.27
CA SER A 43 1.68 -14.86 7.30
C SER A 43 0.26 -14.93 7.86
N ALA A 44 -0.66 -14.06 7.42
CA ALA A 44 -2.01 -14.01 7.95
C ALA A 44 -2.77 -15.32 7.65
N ARG A 45 -3.28 -15.97 8.70
CA ARG A 45 -4.20 -17.11 8.55
C ARG A 45 -5.59 -16.59 8.21
N GLY A 46 -5.91 -16.55 6.91
CA GLY A 46 -7.15 -15.96 6.40
C GLY A 46 -6.95 -14.51 5.98
N ARG A 47 -8.01 -13.70 6.02
CA ARG A 47 -7.94 -12.34 5.43
C ARG A 47 -7.11 -11.37 6.28
N ALA A 48 -6.05 -10.83 5.69
CA ALA A 48 -5.23 -9.80 6.30
C ALA A 48 -6.00 -8.48 6.45
N SER A 49 -5.88 -7.87 7.64
CA SER A 49 -6.45 -6.57 7.97
C SER A 49 -5.34 -5.53 8.05
N MET A 50 -5.22 -4.68 7.03
CA MET A 50 -4.18 -3.65 6.98
C MET A 50 -4.29 -2.67 8.16
N ARG A 51 -5.51 -2.37 8.63
CA ARG A 51 -5.70 -1.52 9.81
C ARG A 51 -5.06 -2.13 11.05
N TRP A 52 -5.25 -3.43 11.28
CA TRP A 52 -4.67 -4.13 12.42
C TRP A 52 -3.15 -4.22 12.31
N ILE A 53 -2.65 -4.55 11.11
CA ILE A 53 -1.22 -4.58 10.81
C ILE A 53 -0.56 -3.22 11.09
N MET A 54 -1.14 -2.11 10.60
CA MET A 54 -0.62 -0.77 10.84
C MET A 54 -0.63 -0.39 12.32
N GLU A 55 -1.64 -0.81 13.09
CA GLU A 55 -1.68 -0.58 14.53
C GLU A 55 -0.56 -1.35 15.26
N GLY A 56 -0.33 -2.62 14.90
CA GLY A 56 0.77 -3.41 15.42
C GLY A 56 2.14 -2.80 15.06
N MET A 57 2.30 -2.36 13.81
CA MET A 57 3.50 -1.71 13.32
C MET A 57 3.80 -0.42 14.12
N ARG A 58 2.81 0.45 14.34
CA ARG A 58 2.98 1.68 15.13
C ARG A 58 3.45 1.39 16.56
N ARG A 59 2.89 0.35 17.19
CA ARG A 59 3.29 -0.06 18.55
C ARG A 59 4.71 -0.61 18.57
N ARG A 60 5.06 -1.44 17.59
CA ARG A 60 6.36 -2.12 17.51
C ARG A 60 7.51 -1.16 17.20
N PHE A 61 7.35 -0.30 16.21
CA PHE A 61 8.42 0.55 15.70
C PHE A 61 8.35 2.00 16.18
N ARG A 62 7.30 2.39 16.91
CA ARG A 62 7.05 3.77 17.39
C ARG A 62 7.01 4.83 16.28
N VAL A 63 6.69 4.42 15.05
CA VAL A 63 6.55 5.32 13.89
C VAL A 63 5.09 5.74 13.69
N ARG A 64 4.88 6.87 13.00
CA ARG A 64 3.55 7.38 12.64
C ARG A 64 3.33 7.29 11.14
N VAL A 65 2.09 6.99 10.75
CA VAL A 65 1.65 6.94 9.35
C VAL A 65 0.17 7.26 9.25
N LYS A 66 -0.27 7.91 8.17
CA LYS A 66 -1.68 8.28 7.95
C LYS A 66 -2.55 7.03 7.80
N ASN A 67 -3.70 6.99 8.46
CA ASN A 67 -4.68 5.90 8.29
C ASN A 67 -5.18 5.77 6.84
N GLY A 68 -5.22 6.90 6.11
CA GLY A 68 -5.59 6.92 4.69
C GLY A 68 -4.66 6.14 3.77
N HIS A 69 -3.46 5.76 4.22
CA HIS A 69 -2.52 4.95 3.45
C HIS A 69 -2.83 3.45 3.49
N ALA A 70 -3.69 2.98 4.41
CA ALA A 70 -4.08 1.58 4.49
C ALA A 70 -4.50 0.96 3.13
N PRO A 71 -5.44 1.55 2.36
CA PRO A 71 -5.78 1.01 1.04
C PRO A 71 -4.61 1.04 0.04
N ILE A 72 -3.69 1.99 0.15
CA ILE A 72 -2.52 2.10 -0.73
C ILE A 72 -1.52 0.99 -0.41
N PHE A 73 -1.18 0.82 0.88
CA PHE A 73 -0.29 -0.25 1.35
C PHE A 73 -0.81 -1.63 0.99
N THR A 74 -2.11 -1.89 1.15
CA THR A 74 -2.68 -3.16 0.71
C THR A 74 -2.41 -3.43 -0.77
N ARG A 75 -2.56 -2.41 -1.63
CA ARG A 75 -2.33 -2.56 -3.07
C ARG A 75 -0.85 -2.75 -3.37
N LEU A 76 0.04 -2.00 -2.73
CA LEU A 76 1.50 -2.18 -2.84
C LEU A 76 1.92 -3.61 -2.49
N ILE A 77 1.44 -4.16 -1.36
CA ILE A 77 1.76 -5.56 -0.99
C ILE A 77 1.25 -6.52 -2.05
N ARG A 78 0.04 -6.32 -2.57
CA ARG A 78 -0.53 -7.18 -3.62
C ARG A 78 0.19 -7.11 -4.96
N LEU A 79 0.98 -6.07 -5.22
CA LEU A 79 1.81 -6.00 -6.43
C LEU A 79 2.89 -7.09 -6.45
N ASP A 80 3.43 -7.41 -5.27
CA ASP A 80 4.48 -8.41 -5.11
C ASP A 80 3.94 -9.74 -4.58
N HIS A 81 2.81 -9.71 -3.87
CA HIS A 81 2.15 -10.86 -3.26
C HIS A 81 0.66 -10.90 -3.64
N PRO A 82 0.32 -11.20 -4.90
CA PRO A 82 -1.06 -11.12 -5.40
C PRO A 82 -2.04 -12.06 -4.68
N ASP A 83 -1.53 -13.17 -4.15
CA ASP A 83 -2.28 -14.23 -3.49
C ASP A 83 -2.64 -13.91 -2.03
N VAL A 84 -2.09 -12.83 -1.45
CA VAL A 84 -2.40 -12.46 -0.06
C VAL A 84 -3.87 -12.04 0.02
N PRO A 85 -4.70 -12.77 0.77
CA PRO A 85 -6.11 -12.46 0.85
C PRO A 85 -6.28 -11.26 1.79
N PHE A 86 -6.64 -10.10 1.25
CA PHE A 86 -7.01 -8.94 2.06
C PHE A 86 -8.53 -8.78 2.13
N CYS A 87 -9.03 -8.26 3.27
CA CYS A 87 -10.37 -7.70 3.34
C CYS A 87 -10.43 -6.38 2.55
N LEU A 88 -10.52 -6.47 1.22
CA LEU A 88 -10.58 -5.31 0.33
C LEU A 88 -12.02 -4.92 0.04
N ALA A 89 -12.36 -3.67 0.34
CA ALA A 89 -13.44 -2.97 -0.33
C ALA A 89 -12.88 -2.27 -1.59
N ARG A 90 -13.73 -2.05 -2.59
CA ARG A 90 -13.44 -1.17 -3.73
C ARG A 90 -12.97 0.18 -3.18
N SER A 91 -11.85 0.69 -3.67
CA SER A 91 -11.32 1.98 -3.21
C SER A 91 -10.98 2.88 -4.38
N GLN A 92 -10.98 4.18 -4.09
CA GLN A 92 -10.68 5.24 -5.05
C GLN A 92 -9.28 5.12 -5.70
N TYR A 93 -8.39 4.27 -5.17
CA TYR A 93 -7.06 4.03 -5.73
C TYR A 93 -7.01 2.89 -6.75
N ASP A 94 -8.08 2.09 -6.90
CA ASP A 94 -8.09 0.93 -7.82
C ASP A 94 -7.72 1.33 -9.26
N ARG A 95 -8.45 2.29 -9.82
CA ARG A 95 -8.21 2.81 -11.17
C ARG A 95 -6.80 3.39 -11.35
N LEU A 96 -6.27 4.04 -10.31
CA LEU A 96 -4.93 4.59 -10.35
C LEU A 96 -3.87 3.46 -10.38
N PHE A 97 -4.03 2.43 -9.55
CA PHE A 97 -3.12 1.29 -9.55
C PHE A 97 -3.22 0.46 -10.83
N GLU A 98 -4.39 0.40 -11.47
CA GLU A 98 -4.52 -0.14 -12.82
C GLU A 98 -3.68 0.67 -13.81
N ILE A 99 -3.77 2.01 -13.81
CA ILE A 99 -3.00 2.87 -14.73
C ILE A 99 -1.48 2.78 -14.46
N LEU A 100 -1.07 2.91 -13.20
CA LEU A 100 0.35 2.87 -12.81
C LEU A 100 0.96 1.46 -12.91
N GLY A 101 0.11 0.43 -12.84
CA GLY A 101 0.49 -0.98 -12.94
C GLY A 101 0.37 -1.58 -14.35
N ALA A 102 -0.42 -0.99 -15.25
CA ALA A 102 -0.62 -1.41 -16.64
C ALA A 102 0.59 -1.14 -17.56
N GLY A 103 1.79 -1.15 -17.00
CA GLY A 103 3.04 -1.07 -17.74
C GLY A 103 3.69 -2.45 -17.86
N ARG A 104 2.97 -3.43 -18.45
CA ARG A 104 3.55 -4.61 -19.11
C ARG A 104 2.63 -5.06 -20.24
#